data_AF-A0A166KDN9-F1
#
_entry.id   AF-A0A166KDN9-F1
#
_cell.length_a   1.000
_cell.length_b   1.000
_cell.length_c   1.000
_cell.angle_alpha   90.00
_cell.angle_beta   90.00
_cell.angle_gamma   90.00
#
_symmetry.space_group_name_H-M   'P 1'
#
loop_
_entity.id
_entity.type
_entity.pdbx_description
1 polymer ?
#
loop_
_entity_poly.entity_id
_entity_poly.type
_entity_poly.pdbx_seq_one_letter_code
_entity_poly.pdbx_strand_id
1 'polypeptide(L)'
;MDAVEKAAYELIVLLQLNAIARRPTHISRKKDVWETWSDETRDITDKYQYETQALNAWATFSSQPRTTHELETCLWTPFPLEDGSSKMIRVIDMLADPDAPSLLLTDSLIIMSYMHTWMYGWAVHPADTTVKRIGQVIASLASPRILHAVDLLLHVIYLVLLAHYLLWPPPRPILSNLYLTVGLRGILITIYAVSTVCRLSINLIPCFLVAFAFLATLPSAPYPGGFAYALLLAAFILHILLLHVPRMPTPFLLFKPDSVLPLAELIHGEFAHTLQPAFLFWLPGLLVTLYLLSISLVDDLPILPPFYLNGLSTFANMTASPMETREAFLALAIIMLVLIIFSTVTTVLYGATLRAAAHTPLEAWERYSKPVGARARQRFIGALAIYSSQHVFPAPFNLLQLLLVHIPVSVLHLRGVRELHVVRTLESVLWWGTVGACATIIAGVWKCAEGLPFTFRIFKR
;
A
#
# COMPACT_ATOMS: atom_id res chain seq x y z
N MET A 1 11.25 30.93 17.76
CA MET A 1 10.48 29.70 17.54
C MET A 1 9.09 30.00 18.04
N ASP A 2 8.14 30.06 17.11
CA ASP A 2 6.76 30.44 17.44
C ASP A 2 6.14 29.37 18.35
N ALA A 3 5.14 29.73 19.17
CA ALA A 3 4.51 28.80 20.12
C ALA A 3 4.01 27.51 19.44
N VAL A 4 3.59 27.62 18.17
CA VAL A 4 3.15 26.50 17.31
C VAL A 4 4.31 25.57 16.96
N GLU A 5 5.45 26.12 16.53
CA GLU A 5 6.63 25.33 16.18
C GLU A 5 7.20 24.60 17.40
N LYS A 6 7.17 25.26 18.56
CA LYS A 6 7.59 24.65 19.82
C LYS A 6 6.72 23.43 20.17
N ALA A 7 5.40 23.55 20.04
CA ALA A 7 4.48 22.44 20.28
C ALA A 7 4.68 21.29 19.28
N ALA A 8 4.88 21.61 17.99
CA ALA A 8 5.17 20.61 16.97
C ALA A 8 6.45 19.83 17.27
N TYR A 9 7.52 20.54 17.62
CA TYR A 9 8.80 19.94 17.99
C TYR A 9 8.67 19.06 19.24
N GLU A 10 8.01 19.55 20.28
CA GLU A 10 7.75 18.80 21.51
C GLU A 10 6.99 17.50 21.24
N LEU A 11 5.94 17.55 20.42
CA LEU A 11 5.18 16.37 20.01
C LEU A 11 6.04 15.37 19.22
N ILE A 12 6.86 15.83 18.27
CA ILE A 12 7.74 14.96 17.50
C ILE A 12 8.72 14.24 18.43
N VAL A 13 9.35 14.97 19.35
CA VAL A 13 10.31 14.40 20.29
C VAL A 13 9.63 13.35 21.18
N LEU A 14 8.48 13.65 21.77
CA LEU A 14 7.76 12.72 22.64
C LEU A 14 7.26 11.48 21.91
N LEU A 15 6.73 11.64 20.68
CA LEU A 15 6.30 10.52 19.86
C LEU A 15 7.47 9.67 19.39
N GLN A 16 8.61 10.28 19.07
CA GLN A 16 9.84 9.57 18.73
C GLN A 16 10.39 8.78 19.92
N LEU A 17 10.42 9.37 21.12
CA LEU A 17 10.84 8.68 22.33
C LEU A 17 9.93 7.49 22.63
N ASN A 18 8.61 7.66 22.45
CA ASN A 18 7.65 6.55 22.57
C ASN A 18 7.91 5.45 21.52
N ALA A 19 8.17 5.81 20.26
CA ALA A 19 8.50 4.85 19.22
C ALA A 19 9.83 4.12 19.48
N ILE A 20 10.83 4.79 20.04
CA ILE A 20 12.11 4.19 20.44
C ILE A 20 11.91 3.24 21.63
N ALA A 21 11.17 3.66 22.66
CA ALA A 21 10.87 2.86 23.84
C ALA A 21 10.10 1.57 23.51
N ARG A 22 9.32 1.56 22.41
CA ARG A 22 8.58 0.39 21.94
C ARG A 22 9.38 -0.56 21.06
N ARG A 23 10.53 -0.14 20.52
CA ARG A 23 11.36 -1.05 19.73
C ARG A 23 11.91 -2.11 20.68
N PRO A 24 11.66 -3.40 20.42
CA PRO A 24 12.20 -4.45 21.27
C PRO A 24 13.71 -4.28 21.29
N THR A 25 14.26 -3.85 22.43
CA THR A 25 15.69 -3.87 22.65
C THR A 25 16.10 -5.32 22.51
N HIS A 26 17.00 -5.61 21.56
CA HIS A 26 17.38 -6.97 21.20
C HIS A 26 17.50 -7.82 22.46
N ILE A 27 16.57 -8.77 22.63
CA ILE A 27 16.57 -9.71 23.75
C ILE A 27 17.87 -10.49 23.61
N SER A 28 18.90 -10.02 24.32
CA SER A 28 20.15 -10.72 24.38
C SER A 28 19.82 -12.08 24.99
N ARG A 29 20.03 -13.15 24.22
CA ARG A 29 19.66 -14.54 24.56
C ARG A 29 20.26 -15.05 25.89
N LYS A 30 21.02 -14.23 26.61
CA LYS A 30 21.68 -14.52 27.88
C LYS A 30 21.17 -13.68 29.06
N LYS A 31 20.17 -12.81 28.90
CA LYS A 31 19.60 -12.06 30.03
C LYS A 31 18.82 -12.98 30.95
N ASP A 32 18.92 -12.73 32.25
CA ASP A 32 18.10 -13.40 33.25
C ASP A 32 16.61 -13.09 33.01
N VAL A 33 15.72 -14.00 33.40
CA VAL A 33 14.26 -13.81 33.30
C VAL A 33 13.85 -12.56 34.09
N TRP A 34 14.49 -12.31 35.24
CA TRP A 34 14.24 -11.13 36.05
C TRP A 34 14.67 -9.82 35.36
N GLU A 35 15.83 -9.83 34.70
CA GLU A 35 16.30 -8.68 33.91
C GLU A 35 15.36 -8.41 32.74
N THR A 36 14.89 -9.46 32.06
CA THR A 36 13.93 -9.34 30.96
C THR A 36 12.60 -8.75 31.43
N TRP A 37 12.06 -9.25 32.54
CA TRP A 37 10.81 -8.75 33.12
C TRP A 37 10.92 -7.31 33.64
N SER A 38 12.04 -6.97 34.28
CA SER A 38 12.28 -5.61 34.79
C SER A 38 12.49 -4.60 33.66
N ASP A 39 13.19 -4.98 32.59
CA ASP A 39 13.28 -4.18 31.37
C ASP A 39 11.89 -3.99 30.74
N GLU A 40 11.09 -5.06 30.58
CA GLU A 40 9.72 -4.97 30.03
C GLU A 40 8.82 -4.06 30.88
N THR A 41 8.92 -4.15 32.21
CA THR A 41 8.14 -3.31 33.12
C THR A 41 8.56 -1.84 33.05
N ARG A 42 9.87 -1.57 32.94
CA ARG A 42 10.39 -0.21 32.73
C ARG A 42 9.92 0.34 31.39
N ASP A 43 10.03 -0.44 30.31
CA ASP A 43 9.61 -0.03 28.97
C ASP A 43 8.10 0.28 28.92
N ILE A 44 7.25 -0.50 29.60
CA ILE A 44 5.81 -0.20 29.74
C ILE A 44 5.58 1.12 30.48
N THR A 45 6.34 1.36 31.55
CA THR A 45 6.21 2.57 32.38
C THR A 45 6.65 3.80 31.59
N ASP A 46 7.82 3.74 30.95
CA ASP A 46 8.37 4.83 30.13
C ASP A 46 7.44 5.14 28.95
N LYS A 47 6.91 4.11 28.28
CA LYS A 47 5.89 4.25 27.23
C LYS A 47 4.66 5.01 27.72
N TYR A 48 4.10 4.62 28.87
CA TYR A 48 2.93 5.29 29.43
C TYR A 48 3.23 6.75 29.80
N GLN A 49 4.44 7.02 30.32
CA GLN A 49 4.88 8.38 30.64
C GLN A 49 5.00 9.26 29.39
N TYR A 50 5.67 8.80 28.34
CA TYR A 50 5.81 9.55 27.09
C TYR A 50 4.48 9.77 26.38
N GLU A 51 3.60 8.77 26.39
CA GLU A 51 2.24 8.90 25.86
C GLU A 51 1.42 9.95 26.62
N THR A 52 1.47 9.92 27.96
CA THR A 52 0.80 10.91 28.80
C THR A 52 1.36 12.31 28.57
N GLN A 53 2.68 12.46 28.45
CA GLN A 53 3.31 13.75 28.15
C GLN A 53 2.92 14.27 26.77
N ALA A 54 2.85 13.42 25.74
CA ALA A 54 2.42 13.82 24.40
C ALA A 54 0.96 14.29 24.41
N LEU A 55 0.09 13.60 25.16
CA LEU A 55 -1.31 14.00 25.35
C LEU A 55 -1.43 15.33 26.10
N ASN A 56 -0.62 15.54 27.14
CA ASN A 56 -0.58 16.80 27.88
C ASN A 56 -0.06 17.96 27.03
N ALA A 57 0.97 17.74 26.21
CA ALA A 57 1.49 18.73 25.28
C ALA A 57 0.42 19.12 24.24
N TRP A 58 -0.28 18.13 23.67
CA TRP A 58 -1.40 18.37 22.77
C TRP A 58 -2.55 19.11 23.45
N ALA A 59 -2.96 18.69 24.65
CA ALA A 59 -4.02 19.32 25.42
C ALA A 59 -3.67 20.79 25.78
N THR A 60 -2.41 21.05 26.12
CA THR A 60 -1.94 22.42 26.39
C THR A 60 -2.01 23.27 25.13
N PHE A 61 -1.61 22.72 23.98
CA PHE A 61 -1.71 23.40 22.69
C PHE A 61 -3.17 23.68 22.27
N SER A 62 -4.07 22.70 22.45
CA SER A 62 -5.48 22.78 22.04
C SER A 62 -6.37 23.54 23.04
N SER A 63 -5.87 23.81 24.26
CA SER A 63 -6.60 24.61 25.26
C SER A 63 -6.83 26.07 24.85
N GLN A 64 -6.03 26.58 23.92
CA GLN A 64 -6.14 27.94 23.39
C GLN A 64 -6.93 27.93 22.07
N PRO A 65 -7.77 28.94 21.78
CA PRO A 65 -8.42 29.04 20.49
C PRO A 65 -7.37 29.22 19.39
N ARG A 66 -7.26 28.22 18.51
CA ARG A 66 -6.31 28.21 17.39
C ARG A 66 -7.03 28.33 16.06
N THR A 67 -6.36 28.97 15.11
CA THR A 67 -6.78 28.98 13.72
C THR A 67 -6.46 27.63 13.05
N THR A 68 -7.18 27.29 11.99
CA THR A 68 -6.89 26.10 11.17
C THR A 68 -5.44 26.10 10.68
N HIS A 69 -4.92 27.27 10.35
CA HIS A 69 -3.55 27.45 9.87
C HIS A 69 -2.50 27.13 10.94
N GLU A 70 -2.68 27.58 12.19
CA GLU A 70 -1.77 27.24 13.29
C GLU A 70 -1.78 25.72 13.57
N LEU A 71 -2.96 25.09 13.51
CA LEU A 71 -3.09 23.66 13.74
C LEU A 71 -2.45 22.84 12.61
N GLU A 72 -2.67 23.22 11.36
CA GLU A 72 -2.00 22.60 10.21
C GLU A 72 -0.49 22.83 10.26
N THR A 73 -0.03 24.03 10.62
CA THR A 73 1.40 24.32 10.80
C THR A 73 1.99 23.42 11.88
N CYS A 74 1.30 23.21 13.00
CA CYS A 74 1.75 22.30 14.05
C CYS A 74 1.95 20.86 13.53
N LEU A 75 1.00 20.34 12.76
CA LEU A 75 1.00 18.94 12.32
C LEU A 75 1.90 18.65 11.12
N TRP A 76 2.05 19.63 10.22
CA TRP A 76 2.71 19.48 8.91
C TRP A 76 4.12 20.05 8.84
N THR A 77 4.55 20.86 9.81
CA THR A 77 5.90 21.45 9.79
C THR A 77 6.97 20.37 9.92
N PRO A 78 7.92 20.29 8.97
CA PRO A 78 8.99 19.30 8.99
C PRO A 78 10.13 19.74 9.90
N PHE A 79 10.64 18.83 10.74
CA PHE A 79 11.80 19.02 11.60
C PHE A 79 12.89 17.99 11.28
N PRO A 80 14.19 18.36 11.33
CA PRO A 80 15.28 17.39 11.22
C PRO A 80 15.30 16.49 12.47
N LEU A 81 15.42 15.18 12.27
CA LEU A 81 15.47 14.24 13.39
C LEU A 81 16.84 14.28 14.12
N GLU A 82 17.91 14.53 13.38
CA GLU A 82 19.28 14.59 13.88
C GLU A 82 19.98 15.81 13.29
N ASP A 83 20.90 16.40 14.05
CA ASP A 83 21.68 17.55 13.59
C ASP A 83 22.49 17.19 12.34
N GLY A 84 22.18 17.85 11.22
CA GLY A 84 22.82 17.61 9.93
C GLY A 84 22.22 16.46 9.11
N SER A 85 21.16 15.80 9.58
CA SER A 85 20.43 14.81 8.78
C SER A 85 19.54 15.50 7.75
N SER A 86 19.50 14.93 6.54
CA SER A 86 18.57 15.36 5.48
C SER A 86 17.15 14.83 5.69
N LYS A 87 16.97 13.90 6.63
CA LYS A 87 15.67 13.30 6.92
C LYS A 87 14.87 14.24 7.81
N MET A 88 13.84 14.82 7.21
CA MET A 88 12.85 15.63 7.92
C MET A 88 11.65 14.77 8.30
N ILE A 89 11.10 14.98 9.49
CA ILE A 89 9.93 14.27 10.01
C ILE A 89 8.89 15.29 10.49
N ARG A 90 7.62 14.97 10.29
CA ARG A 90 6.46 15.77 10.73
C ARG A 90 5.69 15.01 11.82
N VAL A 91 4.86 15.71 12.59
CA VAL A 91 4.00 15.07 13.60
C VAL A 91 3.10 14.00 12.96
N ILE A 92 2.53 14.29 11.78
CA ILE A 92 1.71 13.34 11.02
C ILE A 92 2.43 12.03 10.66
N ASP A 93 3.74 12.09 10.37
CA ASP A 93 4.51 10.91 9.97
C ASP A 93 4.66 9.98 11.18
N MET A 94 4.75 10.53 12.39
CA MET A 94 4.74 9.78 13.64
C MET A 94 3.35 9.24 14.00
N LEU A 95 2.28 9.98 13.67
CA LEU A 95 0.90 9.52 13.88
C LEU A 95 0.47 8.45 12.87
N ALA A 96 1.14 8.36 11.72
CA ALA A 96 0.98 7.28 10.76
C ALA A 96 1.60 5.95 11.25
N ASP A 97 2.50 6.01 12.23
CA ASP A 97 3.15 4.83 12.78
C ASP A 97 2.12 3.94 13.51
N PRO A 98 2.14 2.59 13.33
CA PRO A 98 1.28 1.67 14.08
C PRO A 98 1.38 1.85 15.60
N ASP A 99 2.50 2.40 16.10
CA ASP A 99 2.75 2.62 17.51
C ASP A 99 2.24 3.95 18.07
N ALA A 100 1.63 4.80 17.24
CA ALA A 100 1.08 6.07 17.69
C ALA A 100 0.02 5.93 18.81
N PRO A 101 0.00 6.82 19.82
CA PRO A 101 -1.04 6.87 20.85
C PRO A 101 -2.45 6.91 20.27
N SER A 102 -3.29 5.92 20.59
CA SER A 102 -4.66 5.85 20.04
C SER A 102 -5.52 7.04 20.44
N LEU A 103 -5.25 7.64 21.61
CA LEU A 103 -5.97 8.80 22.12
C LEU A 103 -5.75 10.05 21.25
N LEU A 104 -4.53 10.26 20.73
CA LEU A 104 -4.26 11.35 19.79
C LEU A 104 -4.97 11.11 18.45
N LEU A 105 -5.02 9.86 17.99
CA LEU A 105 -5.69 9.50 16.74
C LEU A 105 -7.21 9.71 16.80
N THR A 106 -7.80 9.63 18.00
CA THR A 106 -9.25 9.84 18.24
C THR A 106 -9.63 11.30 18.50
N ASP A 107 -8.66 12.21 18.64
CA ASP A 107 -8.95 13.61 18.92
C ASP A 107 -9.70 14.27 17.76
N SER A 108 -10.81 14.95 18.09
CA SER A 108 -11.72 15.50 17.09
C SER A 108 -11.09 16.63 16.26
N LEU A 109 -10.21 17.44 16.85
CA LEU A 109 -9.51 18.53 16.14
C LEU A 109 -8.52 17.95 15.15
N ILE A 110 -7.78 16.91 15.57
CA ILE A 110 -6.85 16.15 14.72
C ILE A 110 -7.60 15.54 13.53
N ILE A 111 -8.72 14.85 13.77
CA ILE A 111 -9.53 14.22 12.72
C ILE A 111 -10.07 15.28 11.74
N MET A 112 -10.62 16.39 12.24
CA MET A 112 -11.11 17.47 11.38
C MET A 112 -10.02 18.05 10.51
N SER A 113 -8.81 18.24 11.06
CA SER A 113 -7.64 18.73 10.32
C SER A 113 -7.22 17.80 9.18
N TYR A 114 -7.18 16.49 9.43
CA TYR A 114 -6.80 15.52 8.40
C TYR A 114 -7.84 15.37 7.32
N MET A 115 -9.13 15.42 7.68
CA MET A 115 -10.23 15.40 6.71
C MET A 115 -10.21 16.68 5.86
N HIS A 116 -9.96 17.83 6.47
CA HIS A 116 -9.77 19.10 5.75
C HIS A 116 -8.58 19.02 4.79
N THR A 117 -7.40 18.60 5.27
CA THR A 117 -6.19 18.49 4.47
C THR A 117 -6.34 17.47 3.33
N TRP A 118 -7.03 16.35 3.56
CA TRP A 118 -7.30 15.35 2.53
C TRP A 118 -8.12 15.94 1.37
N MET A 119 -9.17 16.69 1.71
CA MET A 119 -10.09 17.27 0.72
C MET A 119 -9.48 18.45 -0.02
N TYR A 120 -8.88 19.39 0.71
CA TYR A 120 -8.51 20.72 0.18
C TYR A 120 -7.00 20.94 0.06
N GLY A 121 -6.18 20.02 0.57
CA GLY A 121 -4.74 20.24 0.73
C GLY A 121 -4.42 21.11 1.95
N TRP A 122 -3.13 21.33 2.18
CA TRP A 122 -2.63 22.16 3.28
C TRP A 122 -2.62 23.64 2.87
N ALA A 123 -3.05 24.54 3.77
CA ALA A 123 -2.97 25.98 3.58
C ALA A 123 -1.52 26.48 3.55
N VAL A 124 -0.99 26.72 2.35
CA VAL A 124 0.35 27.32 2.15
C VAL A 124 0.26 28.84 2.20
N HIS A 125 1.19 29.50 2.90
CA HIS A 125 1.30 30.96 2.90
C HIS A 125 1.48 31.48 1.46
N PRO A 126 0.83 32.60 1.10
CA PRO A 126 0.96 33.16 -0.24
C PRO A 126 2.43 33.49 -0.53
N ALA A 127 2.96 32.97 -1.63
CA ALA A 127 4.35 33.22 -2.00
C ALA A 127 4.57 34.66 -2.44
N ASP A 128 5.78 35.15 -2.18
CA ASP A 128 6.22 36.52 -2.49
C ASP A 128 6.33 36.81 -3.99
N THR A 129 6.43 35.77 -4.82
CA THR A 129 6.63 35.91 -6.28
C THR A 129 5.45 35.34 -7.06
N THR A 130 5.15 35.95 -8.21
CA THR A 130 4.03 35.55 -9.09
C THR A 130 4.15 34.12 -9.59
N VAL A 131 5.36 33.69 -9.97
CA VAL A 131 5.63 32.31 -10.43
C VAL A 131 5.34 31.30 -9.32
N LYS A 132 5.82 31.55 -8.10
CA LYS A 132 5.51 30.70 -6.95
C LYS A 132 4.02 30.72 -6.60
N ARG A 133 3.33 31.85 -6.78
CA ARG A 133 1.88 31.96 -6.56
C ARG A 133 1.10 31.10 -7.57
N ILE A 134 1.49 31.09 -8.85
CA ILE A 134 0.90 30.18 -9.85
C ILE A 134 1.15 28.72 -9.47
N GLY A 135 2.38 28.40 -9.05
CA GLY A 135 2.72 27.09 -8.50
C GLY A 135 1.86 26.72 -7.30
N GLN A 136 1.57 27.65 -6.38
CA GLN A 136 0.69 27.40 -5.25
C GLN A 136 -0.76 27.16 -5.66
N VAL A 137 -1.28 27.92 -6.63
CA VAL A 137 -2.65 27.73 -7.15
C VAL A 137 -2.81 26.34 -7.74
N ILE A 138 -1.83 25.85 -8.48
CA ILE A 138 -1.95 24.52 -9.04
C ILE A 138 -1.66 23.44 -7.99
N ALA A 139 -0.74 23.68 -7.04
CA ALA A 139 -0.49 22.76 -5.94
C ALA A 139 -1.74 22.59 -5.06
N SER A 140 -2.55 23.65 -4.90
CA SER A 140 -3.84 23.56 -4.20
C SER A 140 -4.90 22.81 -5.00
N LEU A 141 -4.79 22.74 -6.34
CA LEU A 141 -5.58 21.80 -7.15
C LEU A 141 -5.12 20.36 -7.00
N ALA A 142 -3.85 20.13 -6.66
CA ALA A 142 -3.27 18.82 -6.42
C ALA A 142 -3.43 18.38 -4.95
N SER A 143 -4.67 18.41 -4.43
CA SER A 143 -4.94 17.94 -3.07
C SER A 143 -4.53 16.46 -2.91
N PRO A 144 -4.23 15.99 -1.68
CA PRO A 144 -3.85 14.60 -1.43
C PRO A 144 -4.85 13.58 -2.00
N ARG A 145 -6.14 13.89 -1.94
CA ARG A 145 -7.20 13.08 -2.56
C ARG A 145 -7.07 12.99 -4.07
N ILE A 146 -6.74 14.09 -4.74
CA ILE A 146 -6.58 14.13 -6.20
C ILE A 146 -5.30 13.41 -6.61
N LEU A 147 -4.20 13.60 -5.90
CA LEU A 147 -2.96 12.86 -6.13
C LEU A 147 -3.15 11.34 -5.94
N HIS A 148 -3.92 10.96 -4.93
CA HIS A 148 -4.31 9.57 -4.75
C HIS A 148 -5.20 9.06 -5.90
N ALA A 149 -6.14 9.86 -6.39
CA ALA A 149 -6.94 9.52 -7.57
C ALA A 149 -6.09 9.35 -8.83
N VAL A 150 -5.05 10.19 -9.04
CA VAL A 150 -4.07 10.01 -10.13
C VAL A 150 -3.36 8.67 -9.99
N ASP A 151 -2.83 8.34 -8.81
CA ASP A 151 -2.12 7.08 -8.56
C ASP A 151 -3.03 5.86 -8.80
N LEU A 152 -4.28 5.92 -8.31
CA LEU A 152 -5.27 4.88 -8.53
C LEU A 152 -5.64 4.75 -10.02
N LEU A 153 -5.82 5.86 -10.73
CA LEU A 153 -6.13 5.84 -12.17
C LEU A 153 -4.99 5.21 -12.97
N LEU A 154 -3.74 5.58 -12.67
CA LEU A 154 -2.56 4.98 -13.30
C LEU A 154 -2.50 3.47 -13.00
N HIS A 155 -2.83 3.07 -11.78
CA HIS A 155 -2.92 1.65 -11.41
C HIS A 155 -4.01 0.91 -12.20
N VAL A 156 -5.22 1.48 -12.33
CA VAL A 156 -6.31 0.90 -13.10
C VAL A 156 -5.95 0.80 -14.59
N ILE A 157 -5.34 1.83 -15.17
CA ILE A 157 -4.86 1.80 -16.57
C ILE A 157 -3.86 0.67 -16.76
N TYR A 158 -2.90 0.52 -15.84
CA TYR A 158 -1.96 -0.60 -15.86
C TYR A 158 -2.67 -1.96 -15.81
N LEU A 159 -3.68 -2.13 -14.95
CA LEU A 159 -4.44 -3.38 -14.88
C LEU A 159 -5.24 -3.66 -16.15
N VAL A 160 -5.81 -2.63 -16.78
CA VAL A 160 -6.48 -2.76 -18.08
C VAL A 160 -5.49 -3.19 -19.16
N LEU A 161 -4.28 -2.60 -19.19
CA LEU A 161 -3.23 -3.00 -20.13
C LEU A 161 -2.77 -4.44 -19.90
N LEU A 162 -2.61 -4.85 -18.63
CA LEU A 162 -2.23 -6.21 -18.26
C LEU A 162 -3.34 -7.22 -18.63
N ALA A 163 -4.59 -6.92 -18.32
CA ALA A 163 -5.74 -7.73 -18.73
C ALA A 163 -5.81 -7.86 -20.26
N HIS A 164 -5.65 -6.75 -20.98
CA HIS A 164 -5.60 -6.76 -22.44
C HIS A 164 -4.41 -7.57 -22.97
N TYR A 165 -3.26 -7.56 -22.29
CA TYR A 165 -2.13 -8.43 -22.63
C TYR A 165 -2.45 -9.91 -22.45
N LEU A 166 -3.14 -10.27 -21.37
CA LEU A 166 -3.54 -11.64 -21.04
C LEU A 166 -4.70 -12.17 -21.89
N LEU A 167 -5.59 -11.30 -22.36
CA LEU A 167 -6.70 -11.72 -23.24
C LEU A 167 -6.25 -11.83 -24.70
N TRP A 168 -5.35 -10.95 -25.14
CA TRP A 168 -4.85 -10.91 -26.51
C TRP A 168 -3.31 -10.93 -26.52
N PRO A 169 -2.69 -12.08 -26.23
CA PRO A 169 -1.24 -12.24 -26.24
C PRO A 169 -0.67 -12.00 -27.65
N PRO A 170 0.58 -11.50 -27.78
CA PRO A 170 1.21 -11.36 -29.08
C PRO A 170 1.34 -12.72 -29.78
N PRO A 171 1.13 -12.80 -31.10
CA PRO A 171 1.28 -14.04 -31.84
C PRO A 171 2.74 -14.52 -31.74
N ARG A 172 2.94 -15.84 -31.60
CA ARG A 172 4.28 -16.43 -31.59
C ARG A 172 4.92 -16.23 -32.98
N PRO A 173 6.15 -15.70 -33.09
CA PRO A 173 6.81 -15.58 -34.38
C PRO A 173 7.09 -16.99 -34.93
N ILE A 174 6.55 -17.27 -36.12
CA ILE A 174 6.72 -18.56 -36.82
C ILE A 174 8.08 -18.61 -37.54
N LEU A 175 8.68 -17.45 -37.85
CA LEU A 175 9.96 -17.32 -38.52
C LEU A 175 10.89 -16.38 -37.74
N SER A 176 12.15 -16.80 -37.61
CA SER A 176 13.24 -16.26 -36.75
C SER A 176 13.74 -14.86 -37.08
N ASN A 177 12.98 -14.03 -37.79
CA ASN A 177 13.44 -12.68 -38.12
C ASN A 177 13.33 -11.77 -36.88
N LEU A 178 14.51 -11.38 -36.39
CA LEU A 178 14.88 -10.57 -35.22
C LEU A 178 14.20 -9.18 -35.14
N TYR A 179 12.88 -9.13 -35.13
CA TYR A 179 12.16 -7.92 -34.75
C TYR A 179 11.80 -8.02 -33.27
N LEU A 180 12.19 -6.99 -32.50
CA LEU A 180 11.85 -6.79 -31.10
C LEU A 180 10.34 -7.06 -30.89
N THR A 181 9.96 -8.25 -30.40
CA THR A 181 8.53 -8.64 -30.35
C THR A 181 7.79 -8.04 -29.15
N VAL A 182 8.51 -7.35 -28.26
CA VAL A 182 7.91 -6.62 -27.15
C VAL A 182 7.25 -5.36 -27.70
N GLY A 183 5.99 -5.47 -28.10
CA GLY A 183 5.19 -4.33 -28.54
C GLY A 183 5.06 -3.26 -27.45
N LEU A 184 4.65 -2.04 -27.83
CA LEU A 184 4.50 -0.88 -26.94
C LEU A 184 3.75 -1.22 -25.63
N ARG A 185 2.71 -2.05 -25.70
CA ARG A 185 1.95 -2.54 -24.54
C ARG A 185 2.83 -3.25 -23.51
N GLY A 186 3.69 -4.17 -23.96
CA GLY A 186 4.62 -4.90 -23.09
C GLY A 186 5.61 -3.94 -22.43
N ILE A 187 6.16 -3.01 -23.21
CA ILE A 187 7.08 -1.98 -22.71
C ILE A 187 6.43 -1.13 -21.60
N LEU A 188 5.20 -0.64 -21.82
CA LEU A 188 4.49 0.16 -20.81
C LEU A 188 4.20 -0.62 -19.52
N ILE A 189 3.78 -1.89 -19.64
CA ILE A 189 3.56 -2.80 -18.49
C ILE A 189 4.88 -3.01 -17.73
N THR A 190 5.97 -3.29 -18.44
CA THR A 190 7.29 -3.48 -17.83
C THR A 190 7.78 -2.21 -17.13
N ILE A 191 7.66 -1.04 -17.77
CA ILE A 191 8.04 0.25 -17.16
C ILE A 191 7.26 0.46 -15.86
N TYR A 192 5.93 0.31 -15.87
CA TYR A 192 5.12 0.48 -14.66
C TYR A 192 5.50 -0.51 -13.55
N ALA A 193 5.68 -1.78 -13.89
CA ALA A 193 6.04 -2.83 -12.95
C ALA A 193 7.41 -2.56 -12.31
N VAL A 194 8.43 -2.27 -13.11
CA VAL A 194 9.79 -1.91 -12.63
C VAL A 194 9.74 -0.63 -11.78
N SER A 195 8.99 0.38 -12.21
CA SER A 195 8.81 1.62 -11.45
C SER A 195 8.27 1.35 -10.05
N THR A 196 7.26 0.48 -9.95
CA THR A 196 6.64 0.12 -8.67
C THR A 196 7.59 -0.67 -7.78
N VAL A 197 8.41 -1.55 -8.38
CA VAL A 197 9.46 -2.32 -7.67
C VAL A 197 10.53 -1.38 -7.09
N CYS A 198 10.98 -0.39 -7.86
CA CYS A 198 11.97 0.59 -7.41
C CYS A 198 11.49 1.47 -6.24
N ARG A 199 10.17 1.64 -6.07
CA ARG A 199 9.59 2.37 -4.93
C ARG A 199 9.66 1.57 -3.61
N LEU A 200 10.04 0.28 -3.65
CA LEU A 200 10.05 -0.65 -2.50
C LEU A 200 8.73 -0.64 -1.72
N SER A 201 7.61 -0.53 -2.44
CA SER A 201 6.28 -0.49 -1.81
C SER A 201 5.85 -1.87 -1.32
N ILE A 202 4.89 -1.91 -0.38
CA ILE A 202 4.33 -3.15 0.17
C ILE A 202 3.65 -4.02 -0.92
N ASN A 203 3.27 -3.44 -2.06
CA ASN A 203 2.69 -4.15 -3.21
C ASN A 203 3.76 -4.70 -4.16
N LEU A 204 4.97 -4.97 -3.64
CA LEU A 204 6.12 -5.42 -4.40
C LEU A 204 5.87 -6.71 -5.18
N ILE A 205 5.17 -7.67 -4.57
CA ILE A 205 5.12 -9.05 -5.05
C ILE A 205 4.53 -9.16 -6.47
N PRO A 206 3.28 -8.72 -6.75
CA PRO A 206 2.74 -8.87 -8.11
C PRO A 206 3.48 -8.03 -9.15
N CYS A 207 3.90 -6.80 -8.83
CA CYS A 207 4.73 -6.01 -9.76
C CYS A 207 6.09 -6.67 -10.03
N PHE A 208 6.70 -7.30 -9.03
CA PHE A 208 7.93 -8.06 -9.18
C PHE A 208 7.73 -9.28 -10.08
N LEU A 209 6.63 -10.03 -9.91
CA LEU A 209 6.30 -11.16 -10.79
C LEU A 209 6.14 -10.73 -12.25
N VAL A 210 5.46 -9.59 -12.50
CA VAL A 210 5.33 -9.02 -13.85
C VAL A 210 6.68 -8.59 -14.40
N ALA A 211 7.45 -7.81 -13.64
CA ALA A 211 8.78 -7.36 -14.06
C ALA A 211 9.70 -8.56 -14.35
N PHE A 212 9.72 -9.55 -13.49
CA PHE A 212 10.50 -10.79 -13.66
C PHE A 212 10.05 -11.56 -14.91
N ALA A 213 8.75 -11.73 -15.14
CA ALA A 213 8.23 -12.44 -16.31
C ALA A 213 8.65 -11.78 -17.63
N PHE A 214 8.61 -10.44 -17.72
CA PHE A 214 9.06 -9.72 -18.90
C PHE A 214 10.59 -9.71 -19.05
N LEU A 215 11.34 -9.45 -17.96
CA LEU A 215 12.80 -9.39 -18.01
C LEU A 215 13.42 -10.76 -18.32
N ALA A 216 12.87 -11.85 -17.77
CA ALA A 216 13.35 -13.21 -18.01
C ALA A 216 13.07 -13.71 -19.43
N THR A 217 12.16 -13.06 -20.17
CA THR A 217 11.83 -13.44 -21.54
C THR A 217 12.50 -12.58 -22.59
N LEU A 218 13.23 -11.52 -22.22
CA LEU A 218 13.97 -10.68 -23.18
C LEU A 218 14.99 -11.50 -23.99
N PRO A 219 15.09 -11.30 -25.32
CA PRO A 219 14.44 -10.25 -26.14
C PRO A 219 13.01 -10.59 -26.62
N SER A 220 12.49 -11.76 -26.26
CA SER A 220 11.13 -12.20 -26.61
C SER A 220 10.07 -11.69 -25.62
N ALA A 221 8.81 -12.05 -25.84
CA ALA A 221 7.67 -11.70 -24.99
C ALA A 221 7.11 -12.95 -24.29
N PRO A 222 6.49 -12.83 -23.11
CA PRO A 222 5.83 -13.95 -22.45
C PRO A 222 4.62 -14.42 -23.29
N TYR A 223 4.71 -15.65 -23.81
CA TYR A 223 3.67 -16.29 -24.63
C TYR A 223 2.82 -17.29 -23.83
N PRO A 224 1.54 -17.49 -24.21
CA PRO A 224 0.66 -18.48 -23.60
C PRO A 224 1.30 -19.86 -23.56
N GLY A 225 1.08 -20.62 -22.49
CA GLY A 225 1.69 -21.95 -22.29
C GLY A 225 3.12 -21.93 -21.75
N GLY A 226 3.77 -20.76 -21.64
CA GLY A 226 5.06 -20.61 -20.96
C GLY A 226 4.92 -20.27 -19.48
N PHE A 227 5.95 -20.60 -18.68
CA PHE A 227 6.02 -20.26 -17.26
C PHE A 227 5.87 -18.75 -17.00
N ALA A 228 6.53 -17.91 -17.80
CA ALA A 228 6.43 -16.45 -17.67
C ALA A 228 4.99 -15.93 -17.83
N TYR A 229 4.20 -16.55 -18.71
CA TYR A 229 2.80 -16.18 -18.89
C TYR A 229 1.93 -16.62 -17.71
N ALA A 230 2.22 -17.79 -17.12
CA ALA A 230 1.59 -18.23 -15.88
C ALA A 230 1.89 -17.26 -14.72
N LEU A 231 3.12 -16.74 -14.63
CA LEU A 231 3.46 -15.68 -13.67
C LEU A 231 2.65 -14.41 -13.88
N LEU A 232 2.40 -13.99 -15.13
CA LEU A 232 1.55 -12.84 -15.42
C LEU A 232 0.10 -13.06 -14.98
N LEU A 233 -0.46 -14.25 -15.21
CA LEU A 233 -1.80 -14.62 -14.73
C LEU A 233 -1.87 -14.57 -13.20
N ALA A 234 -0.89 -15.17 -12.52
CA ALA A 234 -0.80 -15.14 -11.06
C ALA A 234 -0.69 -13.70 -10.52
N ALA A 235 0.16 -12.89 -11.14
CA ALA A 235 0.33 -11.48 -10.77
C ALA A 235 -0.96 -10.67 -10.99
N PHE A 236 -1.70 -10.92 -12.08
CA PHE A 236 -2.97 -10.26 -12.35
C PHE A 236 -4.03 -10.61 -11.30
N ILE A 237 -4.14 -11.89 -10.91
CA ILE A 237 -5.03 -12.33 -9.83
C ILE A 237 -4.64 -11.62 -8.52
N LEU A 238 -3.36 -11.60 -8.18
CA LEU A 238 -2.86 -10.93 -6.97
C LEU A 238 -3.16 -9.42 -6.98
N HIS A 239 -3.04 -8.76 -8.13
CA HIS A 239 -3.41 -7.36 -8.28
C HIS A 239 -4.91 -7.12 -8.03
N ILE A 240 -5.79 -7.96 -8.59
CA ILE A 240 -7.23 -7.88 -8.34
C ILE A 240 -7.52 -8.06 -6.85
N LEU A 241 -6.88 -9.03 -6.19
CA LEU A 241 -7.05 -9.24 -4.75
C LEU A 241 -6.56 -8.02 -3.94
N LEU A 242 -5.41 -7.43 -4.31
CA LEU A 242 -4.86 -6.26 -3.63
C LEU A 242 -5.75 -5.02 -3.73
N LEU A 243 -6.52 -4.84 -4.80
CA LEU A 243 -7.50 -3.74 -4.92
C LEU A 243 -8.54 -3.75 -3.79
N HIS A 244 -8.80 -4.92 -3.21
CA HIS A 244 -9.78 -5.10 -2.14
C HIS A 244 -9.16 -4.99 -0.74
N VAL A 245 -7.84 -4.83 -0.64
CA VAL A 245 -7.14 -4.66 0.63
C VAL A 245 -7.03 -3.16 0.94
N PRO A 246 -7.16 -2.72 2.20
CA PRO A 246 -6.96 -1.32 2.62
C PRO A 246 -5.47 -0.90 2.57
N ARG A 247 -4.84 -1.06 1.41
CA ARG A 247 -3.43 -0.69 1.14
C ARG A 247 -3.37 0.26 -0.05
N MET A 248 -2.46 1.22 0.01
CA MET A 248 -2.30 2.20 -1.06
C MET A 248 -1.73 1.58 -2.34
N PRO A 249 -2.23 1.93 -3.53
CA PRO A 249 -3.44 2.72 -3.77
C PRO A 249 -4.72 1.88 -3.61
N THR A 250 -5.73 2.41 -2.90
CA THR A 250 -7.03 1.73 -2.69
C THR A 250 -8.21 2.62 -3.07
N PRO A 251 -9.24 2.11 -3.78
CA PRO A 251 -10.43 2.89 -4.10
C PRO A 251 -11.20 3.38 -2.86
N PHE A 252 -11.04 2.73 -1.70
CA PHE A 252 -11.77 3.04 -0.48
C PHE A 252 -11.52 4.44 0.07
N LEU A 253 -10.40 5.06 -0.28
CA LEU A 253 -10.05 6.41 0.18
C LEU A 253 -10.70 7.54 -0.62
N LEU A 254 -11.24 7.22 -1.80
CA LEU A 254 -11.98 8.20 -2.61
C LEU A 254 -13.40 8.44 -2.06
N PHE A 255 -13.95 7.47 -1.33
CA PHE A 255 -15.31 7.50 -0.78
C PHE A 255 -15.25 7.64 0.75
N LYS A 256 -15.91 8.67 1.31
CA LYS A 256 -16.11 8.91 2.76
C LYS A 256 -15.28 7.99 3.69
N PRO A 257 -14.00 8.33 3.92
CA PRO A 257 -13.03 7.39 4.50
C PRO A 257 -13.43 6.93 5.91
N ASP A 258 -14.17 7.77 6.64
CA ASP A 258 -14.76 7.52 7.96
C ASP A 258 -15.75 6.35 7.99
N SER A 259 -16.36 6.01 6.84
CA SER A 259 -17.34 4.93 6.74
C SER A 259 -16.79 3.68 6.06
N VAL A 260 -15.97 3.84 5.02
CA VAL A 260 -15.52 2.73 4.16
C VAL A 260 -14.26 2.06 4.71
N LEU A 261 -13.31 2.82 5.26
CA LEU A 261 -12.06 2.24 5.76
C LEU A 261 -12.25 1.33 6.97
N PRO A 262 -13.08 1.65 7.99
CA PRO A 262 -13.30 0.75 9.10
C PRO A 262 -13.88 -0.60 8.66
N LEU A 263 -14.73 -0.59 7.62
CA LEU A 263 -15.26 -1.83 7.04
C LEU A 263 -14.17 -2.61 6.32
N ALA A 264 -13.35 -1.95 5.50
CA ALA A 264 -12.24 -2.60 4.79
C ALA A 264 -11.21 -3.19 5.76
N GLU A 265 -10.88 -2.47 6.84
CA GLU A 265 -10.00 -2.96 7.91
C GLU A 265 -10.63 -4.08 8.73
N LEU A 266 -11.94 -4.05 8.96
CA LEU A 266 -12.65 -5.19 9.56
C LEU A 266 -12.51 -6.43 8.68
N ILE A 267 -12.86 -6.33 7.39
CA ILE A 267 -12.78 -7.45 6.44
C ILE A 267 -11.35 -7.97 6.36
N HIS A 268 -10.37 -7.07 6.27
CA HIS A 268 -8.96 -7.45 6.23
C HIS A 268 -8.50 -8.11 7.54
N GLY A 269 -8.90 -7.58 8.69
CA GLY A 269 -8.61 -8.14 10.00
C GLY A 269 -9.21 -9.53 10.18
N GLU A 270 -10.47 -9.71 9.78
CA GLU A 270 -11.09 -11.04 9.77
C GLU A 270 -10.37 -11.97 8.81
N PHE A 271 -10.03 -11.52 7.61
CA PHE A 271 -9.28 -12.33 6.66
C PHE A 271 -7.94 -12.79 7.25
N ALA A 272 -7.17 -11.88 7.86
CA ALA A 272 -5.86 -12.20 8.42
C ALA A 272 -5.93 -13.08 9.68
N HIS A 273 -6.95 -12.89 10.53
CA HIS A 273 -7.06 -13.64 11.79
C HIS A 273 -7.85 -14.94 11.67
N THR A 274 -8.77 -15.06 10.72
CA THR A 274 -9.64 -16.23 10.56
C THR A 274 -9.34 -17.02 9.29
N LEU A 275 -9.38 -16.36 8.12
CA LEU A 275 -9.26 -17.04 6.84
C LEU A 275 -7.82 -17.48 6.55
N GLN A 276 -6.81 -16.66 6.87
CA GLN A 276 -5.42 -16.99 6.62
C GLN A 276 -4.95 -18.20 7.46
N PRO A 277 -5.18 -18.30 8.77
CA PRO A 277 -4.81 -19.49 9.54
C PRO A 277 -5.58 -20.73 9.11
N ALA A 278 -6.89 -20.62 8.85
CA ALA A 278 -7.68 -21.73 8.33
C ALA A 278 -7.14 -22.21 6.99
N PHE A 279 -6.88 -21.30 6.05
CA PHE A 279 -6.31 -21.65 4.75
C PHE A 279 -4.93 -22.27 4.89
N LEU A 280 -4.03 -21.71 5.71
CA LEU A 280 -2.70 -22.27 5.96
C LEU A 280 -2.75 -23.67 6.57
N PHE A 281 -3.72 -23.93 7.45
CA PHE A 281 -3.96 -25.26 8.01
C PHE A 281 -4.36 -26.27 6.94
N TRP A 282 -5.26 -25.88 6.01
CA TRP A 282 -5.73 -26.74 4.92
C TRP A 282 -4.81 -26.79 3.70
N LEU A 283 -3.87 -25.83 3.56
CA LEU A 283 -3.05 -25.64 2.37
C LEU A 283 -2.25 -26.88 1.95
N PRO A 284 -1.54 -27.61 2.85
CA PRO A 284 -0.82 -28.81 2.45
C PRO A 284 -1.74 -29.88 1.87
N GLY A 285 -2.90 -30.11 2.50
CA GLY A 285 -3.90 -31.05 2.03
C GLY A 285 -4.46 -30.63 0.67
N LEU A 286 -4.82 -29.35 0.52
CA LEU A 286 -5.33 -28.78 -0.72
C LEU A 286 -4.31 -28.88 -1.87
N LEU A 287 -3.03 -28.62 -1.60
CA LEU A 287 -1.97 -28.74 -2.60
C LEU A 287 -1.80 -30.17 -3.07
N VAL A 288 -1.79 -31.14 -2.15
CA VAL A 288 -1.70 -32.56 -2.49
C VAL A 288 -2.91 -33.00 -3.30
N THR A 289 -4.13 -32.61 -2.92
CA THR A 289 -5.34 -33.01 -3.64
C THR A 289 -5.44 -32.36 -5.02
N LEU A 290 -5.11 -31.08 -5.14
CA LEU A 290 -5.07 -30.39 -6.43
C LEU A 290 -3.97 -30.94 -7.35
N TYR A 291 -2.82 -31.34 -6.78
CA TYR A 291 -1.75 -31.98 -7.53
C TYR A 291 -2.13 -33.38 -8.03
N LEU A 292 -2.76 -34.21 -7.18
CA LEU A 292 -3.27 -35.51 -7.58
C LEU A 292 -4.38 -35.38 -8.64
N LEU A 293 -5.27 -34.41 -8.45
CA LEU A 293 -6.32 -34.10 -9.42
C LEU A 293 -5.71 -33.62 -10.75
N SER A 294 -4.71 -32.75 -10.73
CA SER A 294 -4.07 -32.28 -11.96
C SER A 294 -3.35 -33.40 -12.70
N ILE A 295 -2.60 -34.26 -12.01
CA ILE A 295 -1.95 -35.43 -12.62
C ILE A 295 -2.98 -36.40 -13.23
N SER A 296 -4.10 -36.65 -12.53
CA SER A 296 -5.12 -37.58 -13.04
C SER A 296 -5.91 -37.04 -14.23
N LEU A 297 -6.00 -35.71 -14.39
CA LEU A 297 -6.66 -35.07 -15.52
C LEU A 297 -5.76 -34.88 -16.74
N VAL A 298 -4.44 -34.98 -16.58
CA VAL A 298 -3.51 -34.86 -17.70
C VAL A 298 -3.49 -36.17 -18.47
N ASP A 299 -4.21 -36.21 -19.59
CA ASP A 299 -4.24 -37.36 -20.50
C ASP A 299 -2.90 -37.55 -21.23
N ASP A 300 -2.16 -36.46 -21.48
CA ASP A 300 -0.83 -36.45 -22.10
C ASP A 300 0.06 -35.44 -21.38
N LEU A 301 1.18 -35.88 -20.77
CA LEU A 301 2.07 -35.05 -19.96
C LEU A 301 3.34 -34.67 -20.78
N PRO A 302 3.36 -33.57 -21.55
CA PRO A 302 4.49 -33.21 -22.43
C PRO A 302 5.66 -32.52 -21.70
N ILE A 303 5.63 -32.39 -20.37
CA ILE A 303 6.45 -31.40 -19.63
C ILE A 303 7.81 -31.94 -19.18
N LEU A 304 8.02 -33.25 -19.14
CA LEU A 304 9.34 -33.81 -18.84
C LEU A 304 10.04 -34.18 -20.14
N PRO A 305 11.13 -33.48 -20.56
CA PRO A 305 12.01 -34.03 -21.56
C PRO A 305 12.44 -35.42 -21.07
N PRO A 306 12.47 -36.44 -21.93
CA PRO A 306 12.93 -37.78 -21.54
C PRO A 306 14.32 -37.62 -20.95
N PHE A 307 14.42 -37.74 -19.62
CA PHE A 307 15.69 -37.93 -18.95
C PHE A 307 16.18 -39.28 -19.41
N TYR A 308 16.92 -39.30 -20.51
CA TYR A 308 17.72 -40.42 -20.97
C TYR A 308 18.89 -40.61 -19.99
N LEU A 309 18.58 -40.96 -18.75
CA LEU A 309 19.50 -41.69 -17.90
C LEU A 309 19.53 -43.10 -18.48
N ASN A 310 20.56 -43.35 -19.30
CA ASN A 310 20.89 -44.59 -19.96
C ASN A 310 20.50 -45.82 -19.12
N GLY A 311 19.39 -46.49 -19.49
CA GLY A 311 19.14 -47.89 -19.09
C GLY A 311 17.83 -48.22 -18.36
N LEU A 312 16.97 -47.26 -17.97
CA LEU A 312 15.69 -47.54 -17.29
C LEU A 312 14.51 -46.85 -17.98
N SER A 313 14.19 -47.30 -19.20
CA SER A 313 13.06 -46.81 -20.00
C SER A 313 11.71 -47.43 -19.61
N THR A 314 11.40 -47.53 -18.31
CA THR A 314 10.16 -48.16 -17.82
C THR A 314 9.03 -47.17 -17.52
N PHE A 315 9.28 -45.87 -17.58
CA PHE A 315 8.26 -44.84 -17.29
C PHE A 315 7.50 -44.33 -18.53
N ALA A 316 7.76 -44.88 -19.72
CA ALA A 316 7.32 -44.30 -20.99
C ALA A 316 5.86 -44.55 -21.39
N ASN A 317 5.09 -45.35 -20.65
CA ASN A 317 3.66 -45.54 -20.89
C ASN A 317 2.88 -45.31 -19.59
N MET A 318 2.87 -44.09 -19.08
CA MET A 318 1.84 -43.70 -18.11
C MET A 318 0.51 -43.68 -18.85
N THR A 319 -0.18 -44.83 -18.88
CA THR A 319 -1.55 -44.91 -19.36
C THR A 319 -2.39 -43.92 -18.56
N ALA A 320 -3.26 -43.17 -19.25
CA ALA A 320 -4.30 -42.32 -18.67
C ALA A 320 -4.88 -42.95 -17.39
N SER A 321 -4.98 -42.17 -16.31
CA SER A 321 -5.46 -42.71 -15.03
C SER A 321 -6.89 -43.25 -15.18
N PRO A 322 -7.24 -44.40 -14.56
CA PRO A 322 -8.59 -44.98 -14.64
C PRO A 322 -9.66 -43.96 -14.24
N MET A 323 -10.86 -44.04 -14.84
CA MET A 323 -11.93 -43.07 -14.60
C MET A 323 -12.30 -43.00 -13.11
N GLU A 324 -12.30 -44.15 -12.44
CA GLU A 324 -12.58 -44.28 -11.01
C GLU A 324 -11.60 -43.47 -10.15
N THR A 325 -10.33 -43.39 -10.57
CA THR A 325 -9.31 -42.60 -9.86
C THR A 325 -9.51 -41.09 -10.05
N ARG A 326 -9.94 -40.66 -11.23
CA ARG A 326 -10.27 -39.26 -11.53
C ARG A 326 -11.47 -38.80 -10.71
N GLU A 327 -12.51 -39.63 -10.66
CA GLU A 327 -13.70 -39.39 -9.85
C GLU A 327 -13.36 -39.33 -8.36
N ALA A 328 -12.54 -40.25 -7.86
CA ALA A 328 -12.12 -40.25 -6.46
C ALA A 328 -11.32 -39.00 -6.08
N PHE A 329 -10.36 -38.56 -6.91
CA PHE A 329 -9.59 -37.34 -6.65
C PHE A 329 -10.43 -36.07 -6.80
N LEU A 330 -11.37 -36.03 -7.74
CA LEU A 330 -12.32 -34.93 -7.86
C LEU A 330 -13.23 -34.85 -6.62
N ALA A 331 -13.77 -35.99 -6.17
CA ALA A 331 -14.57 -36.07 -4.96
C ALA A 331 -13.77 -35.62 -3.73
N LEU A 332 -12.50 -36.04 -3.62
CA LEU A 332 -11.60 -35.62 -2.55
C LEU A 332 -11.35 -34.09 -2.59
N ALA A 333 -11.12 -33.51 -3.77
CA ALA A 333 -10.97 -32.07 -3.93
C ALA A 333 -12.24 -31.31 -3.53
N ILE A 334 -13.43 -31.80 -3.93
CA ILE A 334 -14.72 -31.23 -3.53
C ILE A 334 -14.91 -31.30 -2.01
N ILE A 335 -14.66 -32.46 -1.39
CA ILE A 335 -14.77 -32.64 0.06
C ILE A 335 -13.83 -31.67 0.79
N MET A 336 -12.58 -31.54 0.33
CA MET A 336 -11.62 -30.60 0.91
C MET A 336 -12.11 -29.16 0.80
N LEU A 337 -12.64 -28.74 -0.36
CA LEU A 337 -13.20 -27.39 -0.52
C LEU A 337 -14.41 -27.16 0.39
N VAL A 338 -15.31 -28.13 0.52
CA VAL A 338 -16.46 -28.05 1.43
C VAL A 338 -16.00 -27.93 2.89
N LEU A 339 -14.99 -28.70 3.32
CA LEU A 339 -14.43 -28.61 4.67
C LEU A 339 -13.78 -27.23 4.92
N ILE A 340 -13.06 -26.68 3.95
CA ILE A 340 -12.50 -25.33 4.03
C ILE A 340 -13.62 -24.29 4.17
N ILE A 341 -14.68 -24.37 3.33
CA ILE A 341 -15.82 -23.45 3.40
C ILE A 341 -16.53 -23.57 4.76
N PHE A 342 -16.78 -24.78 5.24
CA PHE A 342 -17.44 -25.00 6.53
C PHE A 342 -16.59 -24.48 7.71
N SER A 343 -15.29 -24.78 7.71
CA SER A 343 -14.34 -24.31 8.72
C SER A 343 -14.22 -22.78 8.74
N THR A 344 -14.20 -22.14 7.57
CA THR A 344 -14.15 -20.68 7.47
C THR A 344 -15.46 -20.03 7.92
N VAL A 345 -16.61 -20.54 7.48
CA VAL A 345 -17.94 -20.03 7.91
C VAL A 345 -18.12 -20.14 9.43
N THR A 346 -17.79 -21.28 10.02
CA THR A 346 -17.90 -21.48 11.48
C THR A 346 -16.98 -20.54 12.25
N THR A 347 -15.74 -20.34 11.79
CA THR A 347 -14.79 -19.41 12.42
C THR A 347 -15.25 -17.95 12.32
N VAL A 348 -15.75 -17.54 11.15
CA VAL A 348 -16.26 -16.18 10.93
C VAL A 348 -17.52 -15.92 11.76
N LEU A 349 -18.48 -16.85 11.81
CA LEU A 349 -19.68 -16.72 12.64
C LEU A 349 -19.34 -16.62 14.13
N TYR A 350 -18.39 -17.42 14.60
CA TYR A 350 -17.93 -17.35 15.99
C TYR A 350 -17.23 -16.02 16.29
N GLY A 351 -16.38 -15.52 15.38
CA GLY A 351 -15.73 -14.22 15.51
C GLY A 351 -16.71 -13.04 15.52
N ALA A 352 -17.72 -13.08 14.64
CA ALA A 352 -18.73 -12.04 14.54
C ALA A 352 -19.64 -11.96 15.77
N THR A 353 -20.08 -13.10 16.31
CA THR A 353 -20.96 -13.14 17.50
C THR A 353 -20.26 -12.59 18.75
N LEU A 354 -18.98 -12.91 18.94
CA LEU A 354 -18.18 -12.37 20.05
C LEU A 354 -18.03 -10.84 19.98
N ARG A 355 -17.91 -10.27 18.77
CA ARG A 355 -17.73 -8.81 18.60
C ARG A 355 -19.04 -8.04 18.67
N ALA A 356 -20.13 -8.60 18.14
CA ALA A 356 -21.45 -7.97 18.17
C ALA A 356 -21.98 -7.78 19.60
N ALA A 357 -21.63 -8.67 20.53
CA ALA A 357 -22.04 -8.57 21.92
C ALA A 357 -21.37 -7.42 22.70
N ALA A 358 -20.27 -6.87 22.20
CA ALA A 358 -19.38 -6.04 23.01
C ALA A 358 -19.74 -4.54 23.04
N HIS A 359 -20.31 -3.94 21.97
CA HIS A 359 -20.29 -2.48 21.83
C HIS A 359 -21.48 -1.83 21.11
N THR A 360 -21.94 -0.70 21.66
CA THR A 360 -22.75 0.33 20.98
C THR A 360 -21.83 1.45 20.48
N PRO A 361 -21.78 1.75 19.17
CA PRO A 361 -20.84 2.73 18.65
C PRO A 361 -21.32 4.17 18.84
N LEU A 362 -20.43 5.05 19.31
CA LEU A 362 -20.65 6.50 19.45
C LEU A 362 -20.14 7.30 18.23
N GLU A 363 -19.19 6.76 17.46
CA GLU A 363 -18.49 7.46 16.36
C GLU A 363 -18.41 6.59 15.09
N ALA A 364 -18.42 7.21 13.91
CA ALA A 364 -18.41 6.51 12.61
C ALA A 364 -17.19 5.60 12.42
N TRP A 365 -16.01 6.07 12.82
CA TRP A 365 -14.75 5.33 12.74
C TRP A 365 -14.75 4.09 13.65
N GLU A 366 -15.50 4.11 14.76
CA GLU A 366 -15.50 3.05 15.78
C GLU A 366 -16.71 2.13 15.66
N ARG A 367 -17.42 2.18 14.53
CA ARG A 367 -18.64 1.39 14.27
C ARG A 367 -18.48 -0.10 14.54
N TYR A 368 -17.31 -0.66 14.22
CA TYR A 368 -17.06 -2.10 14.32
C TYR A 368 -16.26 -2.51 15.56
N SER A 369 -15.32 -1.67 16.01
CA SER A 369 -14.63 -1.76 17.30
C SER A 369 -13.59 -0.62 17.41
N LYS A 370 -13.17 -0.28 18.63
CA LYS A 370 -12.06 0.67 18.88
C LYS A 370 -10.75 0.31 18.15
N PRO A 371 -10.22 -0.93 18.21
CA PRO A 371 -8.98 -1.27 17.52
C PRO A 371 -9.09 -1.20 15.99
N VAL A 372 -10.24 -1.57 15.43
CA VAL A 372 -10.48 -1.43 13.97
C VAL A 372 -10.51 0.04 13.56
N GLY A 373 -11.20 0.89 14.34
CA GLY A 373 -11.23 2.33 14.10
C GLY A 373 -9.84 2.97 14.19
N ALA A 374 -9.05 2.62 15.21
CA ALA A 374 -7.67 3.10 15.35
C ALA A 374 -6.80 2.72 14.14
N ARG A 375 -6.84 1.46 13.69
CA ARG A 375 -6.10 1.00 12.49
C ARG A 375 -6.56 1.71 11.22
N ALA A 376 -7.88 1.89 11.05
CA ALA A 376 -8.43 2.60 9.90
C ALA A 376 -7.97 4.07 9.86
N ARG A 377 -7.95 4.75 11.02
CA ARG A 377 -7.40 6.11 11.15
C ARG A 377 -5.90 6.15 10.85
N GLN A 378 -5.10 5.22 11.39
CA GLN A 378 -3.66 5.13 11.09
C GLN A 378 -3.40 4.95 9.59
N ARG A 379 -4.18 4.09 8.92
CA ARG A 379 -4.08 3.88 7.46
C ARG A 379 -4.44 5.13 6.67
N PHE A 380 -5.49 5.82 7.08
CA PHE A 380 -5.87 7.10 6.49
C PHE A 380 -4.78 8.16 6.67
N ILE A 381 -4.22 8.26 7.88
CA ILE A 381 -3.14 9.19 8.21
C ILE A 381 -1.87 8.83 7.44
N GLY A 382 -1.53 7.55 7.32
CA GLY A 382 -0.40 7.08 6.52
C GLY A 382 -0.59 7.39 5.03
N ALA A 383 -1.80 7.22 4.49
CA ALA A 383 -2.12 7.68 3.15
C ALA A 383 -1.92 9.19 3.03
N LEU A 384 -2.48 9.97 3.94
CA LEU A 384 -2.36 11.42 3.94
C LEU A 384 -0.90 11.87 4.05
N ALA A 385 -0.09 11.26 4.91
CA ALA A 385 1.33 11.52 5.08
C ALA A 385 2.11 11.29 3.77
N ILE A 386 1.80 10.22 3.04
CA ILE A 386 2.39 9.94 1.73
C ILE A 386 1.98 11.02 0.72
N TYR A 387 0.68 11.27 0.53
CA TYR A 387 0.19 12.16 -0.53
C TYR A 387 0.34 13.66 -0.23
N SER A 388 0.62 14.03 1.02
CA SER A 388 0.94 15.41 1.44
C SER A 388 2.42 15.76 1.37
N SER A 389 3.29 14.78 1.08
CA SER A 389 4.73 15.04 0.98
C SER A 389 5.05 15.97 -0.20
N GLN A 390 6.13 16.74 -0.09
CA GLN A 390 6.55 17.69 -1.12
C GLN A 390 7.03 16.90 -2.36
N HIS A 391 6.19 16.87 -3.40
CA HIS A 391 6.40 16.17 -4.69
C HIS A 391 6.28 14.64 -4.64
N VAL A 392 5.04 14.14 -4.64
CA VAL A 392 4.76 12.70 -4.79
C VAL A 392 4.78 12.31 -6.26
N PHE A 393 5.63 11.34 -6.60
CA PHE A 393 5.67 10.74 -7.93
C PHE A 393 5.04 9.33 -7.90
N PRO A 394 3.79 9.17 -8.40
CA PRO A 394 3.21 7.84 -8.56
C PRO A 394 3.90 7.07 -9.70
N ALA A 395 3.75 5.75 -9.73
CA ALA A 395 4.25 4.95 -10.85
C ALA A 395 3.44 5.28 -12.13
N PRO A 396 4.08 5.45 -13.30
CA PRO A 396 5.50 5.19 -13.60
C PRO A 396 6.43 6.42 -13.46
N PHE A 397 5.94 7.58 -13.05
CA PHE A 397 6.72 8.83 -13.03
C PHE A 397 7.86 8.81 -12.02
N ASN A 398 7.82 7.94 -11.00
CA ASN A 398 8.93 7.80 -10.05
C ASN A 398 10.22 7.28 -10.71
N LEU A 399 10.16 6.58 -11.85
CA LEU A 399 11.37 6.27 -12.63
C LEU A 399 12.04 7.54 -13.16
N LEU A 400 11.28 8.53 -13.60
CA LEU A 400 11.84 9.81 -14.04
C LEU A 400 12.52 10.54 -12.88
N GLN A 401 11.90 10.54 -11.70
CA GLN A 401 12.49 11.10 -10.49
C GLN A 401 13.75 10.33 -10.07
N LEU A 402 13.76 9.00 -10.18
CA LEU A 402 14.91 8.17 -9.88
C LEU A 402 16.08 8.48 -10.84
N LEU A 403 15.81 8.50 -12.14
CA LEU A 403 16.81 8.66 -13.19
C LEU A 403 17.35 10.10 -13.30
N LEU A 404 16.48 11.11 -13.20
CA LEU A 404 16.85 12.51 -13.41
C LEU A 404 17.21 13.25 -12.11
N VAL A 405 16.75 12.78 -10.95
CA VAL A 405 17.00 13.44 -9.67
C VAL A 405 17.89 12.56 -8.79
N HIS A 406 17.43 11.38 -8.39
CA HIS A 406 18.13 10.59 -7.36
C HIS A 406 19.51 10.10 -7.82
N ILE A 407 19.63 9.52 -9.03
CA ILE A 407 20.91 9.01 -9.52
C ILE A 407 21.94 10.15 -9.65
N PRO A 408 21.65 11.29 -10.32
CA PRO A 408 22.58 12.41 -10.36
C PRO A 408 22.93 12.96 -8.98
N VAL A 409 21.96 13.06 -8.08
CA VAL A 409 22.18 13.53 -6.69
C VAL A 409 23.11 12.59 -5.95
N SER A 410 22.91 11.27 -6.03
CA SER A 410 23.80 10.29 -5.41
C SER A 410 25.21 10.38 -5.99
N VAL A 411 25.36 10.54 -7.30
CA VAL A 411 26.67 10.73 -7.96
C VAL A 411 27.35 12.04 -7.51
N LEU A 412 26.59 13.13 -7.35
CA LEU A 412 27.12 14.40 -6.85
C LEU A 412 27.50 14.34 -5.36
N HIS A 413 26.72 13.63 -4.53
CA HIS A 413 27.05 13.39 -3.13
C HIS A 413 28.34 12.59 -2.98
N LEU A 414 28.54 11.56 -3.82
CA LEU A 414 29.80 10.81 -3.88
C LEU A 414 31.00 11.70 -4.28
N ARG A 415 30.76 12.84 -4.95
CA ARG A 415 31.77 13.84 -5.30
C ARG A 415 31.89 14.99 -4.28
N GLY A 416 31.14 14.94 -3.18
CA GLY A 416 31.20 15.97 -2.11
C GLY A 416 30.48 17.28 -2.42
N VAL A 417 29.71 17.38 -3.52
CA VAL A 417 28.97 18.60 -3.88
C VAL A 417 27.61 18.59 -3.18
N ARG A 418 27.34 19.63 -2.38
CA ARG A 418 26.12 19.76 -1.55
C ARG A 418 25.02 20.65 -2.16
N GLU A 419 25.07 20.98 -3.46
CA GLU A 419 24.10 21.93 -4.03
C GLU A 419 22.67 21.35 -4.13
N LEU A 420 21.91 21.54 -3.06
CA LEU A 420 20.51 21.10 -2.90
C LEU A 420 19.51 21.95 -3.70
N HIS A 421 19.86 23.16 -4.11
CA HIS A 421 18.88 24.10 -4.66
C HIS A 421 18.46 23.73 -6.09
N VAL A 422 19.43 23.49 -6.99
CA VAL A 422 19.17 23.11 -8.39
C VAL A 422 18.36 21.82 -8.48
N VAL A 423 18.68 20.86 -7.61
CA VAL A 423 17.98 19.57 -7.50
C VAL A 423 16.51 19.76 -7.14
N ARG A 424 16.21 20.60 -6.13
CA ARG A 424 14.83 20.90 -5.73
C ARG A 424 14.05 21.62 -6.84
N THR A 425 14.70 22.53 -7.56
CA THR A 425 14.07 23.21 -8.71
C THR A 425 13.77 22.21 -9.83
N LEU A 426 14.71 21.34 -10.17
CA LEU A 426 14.54 20.31 -11.21
C LEU A 426 13.42 19.33 -10.83
N GLU A 427 13.42 18.84 -9.59
CA GLU A 427 12.38 17.95 -9.08
C GLU A 427 11.00 18.60 -9.14
N SER A 428 10.90 19.87 -8.71
CA SER A 428 9.65 20.61 -8.80
C SER A 428 9.20 20.72 -10.25
N VAL A 429 10.05 21.19 -11.17
CA VAL A 429 9.71 21.32 -12.60
C VAL A 429 9.28 19.99 -13.22
N LEU A 430 9.98 18.89 -12.87
CA LEU A 430 9.63 17.55 -13.33
C LEU A 430 8.26 17.11 -12.81
N TRP A 431 8.00 17.34 -11.53
CA TRP A 431 6.70 17.05 -10.91
C TRP A 431 5.57 17.86 -11.56
N TRP A 432 5.82 19.15 -11.78
CA TRP A 432 4.92 20.09 -12.46
C TRP A 432 4.52 19.59 -13.85
N GLY A 433 5.50 19.23 -14.67
CA GLY A 433 5.28 18.79 -16.05
C GLY A 433 4.61 17.42 -16.18
N THR A 434 4.71 16.56 -15.16
CA THR A 434 4.19 15.19 -15.19
C THR A 434 2.94 15.04 -14.31
N VAL A 435 3.14 14.89 -13.00
CA VAL A 435 2.08 14.62 -12.02
C VAL A 435 1.15 15.81 -11.87
N GLY A 436 1.69 17.02 -11.80
CA GLY A 436 0.92 18.27 -11.66
C GLY A 436 -0.06 18.45 -12.82
N ALA A 437 0.39 18.23 -14.06
CA ALA A 437 -0.47 18.27 -15.24
C ALA A 437 -1.62 17.25 -15.15
N CYS A 438 -1.34 15.98 -14.82
CA CYS A 438 -2.39 14.98 -14.61
C CYS A 438 -3.36 15.37 -13.49
N ALA A 439 -2.84 15.85 -12.35
CA ALA A 439 -3.64 16.27 -11.22
C ALA A 439 -4.57 17.43 -11.58
N THR A 440 -4.12 18.42 -12.36
CA THR A 440 -4.99 19.53 -12.81
C THR A 440 -6.14 19.06 -13.69
N ILE A 441 -5.89 18.12 -14.60
CA ILE A 441 -6.94 17.56 -15.47
C ILE A 441 -7.99 16.84 -14.62
N ILE A 442 -7.54 15.97 -13.71
CA ILE A 442 -8.46 15.23 -12.82
C ILE A 442 -9.22 16.19 -11.90
N ALA A 443 -8.54 17.19 -11.32
CA ALA A 443 -9.17 18.22 -10.51
C ALA A 443 -10.25 18.98 -11.28
N GLY A 444 -9.99 19.34 -12.53
CA GLY A 444 -10.95 20.00 -13.42
C GLY A 444 -12.18 19.15 -13.69
N VAL A 445 -11.98 17.87 -14.05
CA VAL A 445 -13.08 16.91 -14.25
C VAL A 445 -13.88 16.73 -12.96
N TRP A 446 -13.21 16.60 -11.82
CA TRP A 446 -13.84 16.42 -10.52
C TRP A 446 -14.70 17.62 -10.12
N LYS A 447 -14.18 18.84 -10.23
CA LYS A 447 -14.93 20.07 -9.96
C LYS A 447 -16.10 20.26 -10.92
N CYS A 448 -15.94 19.88 -12.19
CA CYS A 448 -17.03 19.91 -13.17
C CYS A 448 -18.14 18.92 -12.79
N ALA A 449 -17.78 17.72 -12.34
CA ALA A 449 -18.74 16.73 -11.87
C ALA A 449 -19.48 17.17 -10.59
N GLU A 450 -18.82 17.85 -9.67
CA GLU A 450 -19.44 18.42 -8.46
C GLU A 450 -20.32 19.65 -8.76
N GLY A 451 -19.96 20.44 -9.78
CA GLY A 451 -20.71 21.63 -10.22
C GLY A 451 -21.95 21.34 -11.06
N LEU A 452 -22.08 20.12 -11.60
CA LEU A 452 -23.31 19.68 -12.27
C LEU A 452 -24.42 19.52 -11.22
N PRO A 453 -25.59 20.18 -11.38
CA PRO A 453 -26.73 20.02 -10.48
C PRO A 453 -27.41 18.65 -10.68
N PHE A 454 -26.71 17.56 -10.36
CA PHE A 454 -27.28 16.21 -10.38
C PHE A 454 -27.93 15.91 -9.03
N THR A 455 -29.24 16.14 -9.00
CA THR A 455 -30.36 15.39 -8.37
C THR A 455 -30.09 14.06 -7.64
N PHE A 456 -29.05 13.95 -6.81
CA PHE A 456 -28.83 12.83 -5.87
C PHE A 456 -28.55 13.31 -4.44
N ARG A 457 -29.22 14.39 -4.03
CA ARG A 457 -29.32 14.83 -2.62
C ARG A 457 -30.36 14.01 -1.82
N ILE A 458 -30.51 12.71 -2.08
CA ILE A 458 -31.46 11.84 -1.35
C ILE A 458 -30.81 11.07 -0.19
N PHE A 459 -29.48 11.01 -0.07
CA PHE A 459 -28.80 10.31 1.05
C PHE A 459 -28.05 11.23 2.02
N LYS A 460 -28.67 12.36 2.39
CA LYS A 460 -28.31 13.11 3.60
C LYS A 460 -29.57 13.36 4.43
N ARG A 461 -29.98 12.34 5.18
CA ARG A 461 -30.59 12.46 6.50
C ARG A 461 -29.92 11.45 7.41
#